data_AF-A0A7C1H2V8-F1
#
_entry.id   AF-A0A7C1H2V8-F1
#
_cell.length_a   1.000
_cell.length_b   1.000
_cell.length_c   1.000
_cell.angle_alpha   90.00
_cell.angle_beta   90.00
_cell.angle_gamma   90.00
#
_symmetry.space_group_name_H-M   'P 1'
#
loop_
_entity.id
_entity.type
_entity.pdbx_description
1 polymer ?
#
loop_
_entity_poly.entity_id
_entity_poly.type
_entity_poly.pdbx_seq_one_letter_code
_entity_poly.pdbx_strand_id
1 'polypeptide(L)'
;MRKIIMALLVLAALAASAAAQGVYTGHITSGSDGKNRSVVIINTVTGDFEVYDIDNRGLNRRENRVYYDCVSYNRAEGTREVREILINE
;
A
#
# COMPACT_ATOMS: atom_id res chain seq x y z
N MET A 1 30.53 6.08 31.21
CA MET A 1 29.80 7.09 30.40
C MET A 1 29.47 6.61 28.97
N ARG A 2 30.41 6.05 28.18
CA ARG A 2 30.12 5.53 26.82
C ARG A 2 29.01 4.47 26.73
N LYS A 3 28.92 3.55 27.72
CA LYS A 3 27.90 2.48 27.73
C LYS A 3 26.46 2.98 27.95
N ILE A 4 26.29 4.12 28.63
CA ILE A 4 24.97 4.71 28.94
C ILE A 4 24.43 5.44 27.71
N ILE A 5 25.29 6.15 26.96
CA ILE A 5 24.92 6.84 25.72
C ILE A 5 24.48 5.85 24.64
N MET A 6 25.16 4.70 24.55
CA MET A 6 24.84 3.66 23.58
C MET A 6 23.49 2.97 23.88
N ALA A 7 23.18 2.74 25.16
CA ALA A 7 21.88 2.21 25.57
C ALA A 7 20.73 3.19 25.30
N LEU A 8 20.95 4.50 25.49
CA LEU A 8 19.95 5.53 25.20
C LEU A 8 19.66 5.65 23.69
N LEU A 9 20.69 5.52 22.85
CA LEU A 9 20.54 5.54 21.38
C LEU A 9 19.77 4.32 20.87
N VAL A 10 20.02 3.13 21.45
CA VAL A 10 19.31 1.90 21.09
C VAL A 10 17.84 1.97 21.53
N LEU A 11 17.56 2.56 22.69
CA LEU A 11 16.19 2.73 23.18
C LEU A 11 15.38 3.74 22.33
N ALA A 12 16.03 4.82 21.85
CA ALA A 12 15.40 5.75 20.91
C ALA A 12 15.14 5.12 19.53
N ALA A 13 16.03 4.23 19.07
CA ALA A 13 15.84 3.50 17.82
C ALA A 13 14.72 2.44 17.88
N LEU A 14 14.51 1.80 19.04
CA LEU A 14 13.37 0.89 19.24
C LEU A 14 12.02 1.61 19.39
N ALA A 15 12.01 2.84 19.91
CA ALA A 15 10.78 3.63 20.00
C ALA A 15 10.29 4.14 18.62
N ALA A 16 11.19 4.24 17.64
CA ALA A 16 10.85 4.64 16.27
C ALA A 16 10.30 3.49 15.40
N SER A 17 10.46 2.23 15.81
CA SER A 17 10.02 1.07 15.02
C SER A 17 8.69 0.45 15.47
N ALA A 18 8.02 1.03 16.46
CA ALA A 18 6.60 0.80 16.69
C ALA A 18 5.77 1.54 15.63
N ALA A 19 6.06 1.28 14.35
CA ALA A 19 5.12 1.56 13.28
C ALA A 19 3.86 0.76 13.64
N ALA A 20 2.84 1.49 14.07
CA ALA A 20 1.54 0.97 14.45
C ALA A 20 1.15 -0.15 13.48
N GLN A 21 0.74 -1.30 14.02
CA GLN A 21 0.03 -2.31 13.26
C GLN A 21 -1.10 -1.57 12.53
N GLY A 22 -0.94 -1.40 11.22
CA GLY A 22 -1.85 -0.59 10.43
C GLY A 22 -3.25 -1.15 10.58
N VAL A 23 -4.16 -0.37 11.16
CA VAL A 23 -5.58 -0.70 11.11
C VAL A 23 -6.00 -0.35 9.69
N TYR A 24 -6.36 -1.34 8.89
CA TYR A 24 -6.77 -1.14 7.51
C TYR A 24 -8.29 -1.20 7.39
N THR A 25 -8.86 -0.29 6.60
CA THR A 25 -10.27 -0.35 6.18
C THR A 25 -10.34 -0.58 4.68
N GLY A 26 -11.25 -1.45 4.25
CA GLY A 26 -11.47 -1.77 2.84
C GLY A 26 -12.87 -1.35 2.38
N HIS A 27 -12.96 -0.77 1.20
CA HIS A 27 -14.21 -0.42 0.54
C HIS A 27 -14.20 -0.93 -0.90
N ILE A 28 -15.34 -1.48 -1.34
CA ILE A 28 -15.57 -1.77 -2.75
C ILE A 28 -16.44 -0.64 -3.30
N THR A 29 -15.96 -0.02 -4.38
CA THR A 29 -16.70 0.99 -5.13
C THR A 29 -16.93 0.50 -6.55
N SER A 30 -17.94 1.04 -7.22
CA SER A 30 -18.25 0.76 -8.62
C SER A 30 -18.63 2.04 -9.35
N GLY A 31 -18.46 2.03 -10.66
CA GLY A 31 -19.08 3.04 -11.54
C GLY A 31 -20.60 3.08 -11.37
N SER A 32 -21.22 4.16 -11.84
CA SER A 32 -22.67 4.33 -11.80
C SER A 32 -23.44 3.28 -12.61
N ASP A 33 -22.76 2.57 -13.50
CA ASP A 33 -23.26 1.45 -14.29
C ASP A 33 -23.02 0.08 -13.61
N GLY A 34 -22.47 0.06 -12.39
CA GLY A 34 -22.11 -1.15 -11.66
C GLY A 34 -20.85 -1.86 -12.18
N LYS A 35 -20.16 -1.28 -13.17
CA LYS A 35 -18.91 -1.81 -13.74
C LYS A 35 -17.72 -1.03 -13.22
N ASN A 36 -16.51 -1.43 -13.64
CA ASN A 36 -15.25 -0.80 -13.24
C ASN A 36 -15.12 -0.76 -11.72
N ARG A 37 -15.32 -1.91 -11.09
CA ARG A 37 -15.23 -2.02 -9.65
C ARG A 37 -13.78 -1.81 -9.22
N SER A 38 -13.64 -1.10 -8.12
CA SER A 38 -12.35 -0.90 -7.49
C SER A 38 -12.42 -1.24 -6.01
N VAL A 39 -11.32 -1.76 -5.49
CA VAL A 39 -11.14 -1.95 -4.05
C VAL A 39 -10.22 -0.85 -3.56
N VAL A 40 -10.67 -0.08 -2.57
CA VAL A 40 -9.88 0.92 -1.88
C VAL A 40 -9.50 0.38 -0.51
N ILE A 41 -8.22 0.26 -0.23
CA ILE A 41 -7.67 -0.13 1.07
C ILE A 41 -6.98 1.09 1.66
N ILE A 42 -7.34 1.48 2.88
CA ILE A 42 -6.80 2.66 3.56
C ILE A 42 -6.15 2.22 4.86
N ASN A 43 -4.90 2.61 5.07
CA ASN A 43 -4.28 2.53 6.39
C ASN A 43 -4.82 3.69 7.23
N THR A 44 -5.64 3.41 8.23
CA THR A 44 -6.30 4.46 9.02
C THR A 44 -5.35 5.15 10.00
N VAL A 45 -4.13 4.63 10.17
CA VAL A 45 -3.11 5.25 11.03
C VAL A 45 -2.28 6.25 10.23
N THR A 46 -1.77 5.83 9.07
CA THR A 46 -0.89 6.70 8.26
C THR A 46 -1.70 7.58 7.31
N GLY A 47 -2.86 7.12 6.84
CA GLY A 47 -3.62 7.74 5.75
C GLY A 47 -3.13 7.36 4.36
N ASP A 48 -2.21 6.40 4.27
CA ASP A 48 -1.83 5.79 2.99
C ASP A 48 -3.00 4.99 2.44
N PHE A 49 -3.09 4.88 1.12
CA PHE A 49 -4.14 4.08 0.50
C PHE A 49 -3.68 3.41 -0.80
N GLU A 50 -4.34 2.32 -1.10
CA GLU A 50 -4.17 1.55 -2.33
C GLU A 50 -5.53 1.38 -3.01
N VAL A 51 -5.57 1.57 -4.33
CA VAL A 51 -6.76 1.39 -5.16
C VAL A 51 -6.47 0.34 -6.21
N TYR A 52 -7.18 -0.77 -6.14
CA TYR A 52 -7.08 -1.88 -7.08
C TYR A 52 -8.23 -1.82 -8.07
N ASP A 53 -7.93 -1.84 -9.37
CA ASP A 53 -8.93 -2.17 -10.38
C ASP A 53 -9.09 -3.69 -10.43
N ILE A 54 -10.29 -4.19 -10.17
CA ILE A 54 -10.54 -5.64 -10.07
C ILE A 54 -11.34 -6.19 -11.24
N ASP A 55 -11.81 -5.33 -12.14
CA ASP A 55 -12.57 -5.75 -13.32
C ASP A 55 -11.73 -5.65 -14.60
N ASN A 56 -10.78 -4.70 -14.66
CA ASN A 56 -9.95 -4.49 -15.84
C ASN A 56 -8.57 -5.14 -15.66
N ARG A 57 -8.26 -6.08 -16.55
CA ARG A 57 -6.95 -6.74 -16.63
C ARG A 57 -6.10 -6.15 -17.74
N GLY A 58 -4.85 -5.89 -17.44
CA GLY A 58 -3.82 -5.60 -18.42
C GLY A 58 -3.09 -6.87 -18.87
N LEU A 59 -2.38 -6.76 -20.00
CA LEU A 59 -1.43 -7.76 -20.48
C LEU A 59 -0.06 -7.10 -20.61
N ASN A 60 0.88 -7.51 -19.77
CA ASN A 60 2.28 -7.15 -19.92
C ASN A 60 2.85 -7.99 -21.06
N ARG A 61 2.98 -7.38 -22.25
CA ARG A 61 3.41 -8.09 -23.47
C ARG A 61 4.87 -8.55 -23.43
N ARG A 62 5.72 -7.90 -22.63
CA ARG A 62 7.14 -8.26 -22.52
C ARG A 62 7.30 -9.57 -21.77
N GLU A 63 6.53 -9.75 -20.71
CA GLU A 63 6.57 -10.93 -19.86
C GLU A 63 5.49 -11.96 -20.21
N ASN A 64 4.54 -11.58 -21.08
CA ASN A 64 3.35 -12.33 -21.41
C ASN A 64 2.52 -12.71 -20.17
N ARG A 65 2.31 -11.74 -19.27
CA ARG A 65 1.59 -11.94 -18.01
C ARG A 65 0.38 -11.02 -17.89
N VAL A 66 -0.70 -11.58 -17.38
CA VAL A 66 -1.92 -10.83 -17.06
C VAL A 66 -1.76 -10.21 -15.68
N TYR A 67 -2.14 -8.94 -15.56
CA TYR A 67 -2.05 -8.19 -14.31
C TYR A 67 -3.31 -7.35 -14.07
N TYR A 68 -3.51 -6.92 -12.84
CA TYR A 68 -4.43 -5.84 -12.48
C TYR A 68 -3.63 -4.60 -12.08
N ASP A 69 -4.18 -3.42 -12.33
CA ASP A 69 -3.55 -2.18 -11.91
C ASP A 69 -3.86 -1.89 -10.43
N CYS A 70 -2.82 -1.45 -9.71
CA CYS A 70 -2.93 -0.90 -8.37
C CYS A 70 -2.29 0.49 -8.33
N VAL A 71 -3.03 1.48 -7.84
CA VAL A 71 -2.49 2.80 -7.52
C VAL A 71 -2.21 2.85 -6.02
N SER A 72 -0.97 3.09 -5.64
CA SER A 72 -0.58 3.28 -4.23
C SER A 72 -0.22 4.74 -3.97
N TYR A 73 -0.69 5.27 -2.85
CA TYR A 73 -0.37 6.61 -2.37
C TYR A 73 0.32 6.53 -1.01
N ASN A 74 1.51 7.11 -0.94
CA ASN A 74 2.25 7.32 0.29
C ASN A 74 2.04 8.76 0.76
N ARG A 75 1.35 8.92 1.87
CA ARG A 75 1.01 10.23 2.43
C ARG A 75 2.22 10.94 3.03
N ALA A 76 3.13 10.20 3.66
CA ALA A 76 4.31 10.77 4.30
C ALA A 76 5.22 11.45 3.27
N GLU A 77 5.33 10.86 2.08
CA GLU A 77 6.15 11.39 0.98
C GLU A 77 5.35 12.21 -0.02
N GLY A 78 4.01 12.13 0.00
CA GLY A 78 3.14 12.78 -0.98
C GLY A 78 3.28 12.19 -2.39
N THR A 79 3.73 10.94 -2.50
CA THR A 79 4.03 10.28 -3.77
C THR A 79 2.94 9.29 -4.17
N ARG A 80 2.81 9.05 -5.47
CA ARG A 80 1.90 8.07 -6.04
C ARG A 80 2.64 7.18 -7.02
N GLU A 81 2.43 5.88 -6.90
CA GLU A 81 2.94 4.88 -7.84
C GLU A 81 1.81 4.06 -8.44
N VAL A 82 2.04 3.55 -9.65
CA VAL A 82 1.17 2.56 -10.30
C VAL A 82 1.96 1.26 -10.36
N ARG A 83 1.35 0.17 -9.89
CA ARG A 83 1.96 -1.15 -9.81
C ARG A 83 1.11 -2.18 -10.53
N GLU A 84 1.80 -3.09 -11.22
CA GLU A 84 1.18 -4.29 -11.78
C GLU A 84 1.03 -5.34 -10.67
N ILE A 85 -0.20 -5.78 -10.42
CA ILE A 85 -0.52 -6.87 -9.50
C ILE A 85 -0.73 -8.13 -10.33
N LEU A 86 0.27 -9.00 -10.26
CA LEU A 86 0.30 -10.24 -11.03
C LEU A 86 -0.59 -11.30 -10.36
N ILE A 87 -1.36 -12.00 -11.18
CA ILE A 87 -2.08 -13.19 -10.74
C ILE A 87 -1.08 -14.35 -10.79
N ASN A 88 -0.82 -14.98 -9.65
CA ASN A 88 -0.18 -16.29 -9.64
C ASN A 88 -1.30 -17.31 -9.85
N GLU A 89 -1.32 -17.95 -11.02
CA GLU A 89 -2.19 -19.11 -11.29
C GLU A 89 -1.60 -20.39 -10.67
#